data_AF-M4NFT7-F1
#
_entry.id   AF-M4NFT7-F1
#
_cell.length_a   1.000
_cell.length_b   1.000
_cell.length_c   1.000
_cell.angle_alpha   90.00
_cell.angle_beta   90.00
_cell.angle_gamma   90.00
#
_symmetry.space_group_name_H-M   'P 1'
#
loop_
_entity.id
_entity.type
_entity.pdbx_description
1 polymer ?
#
loop_
_entity_poly.entity_id
_entity_poly.type
_entity_poly.pdbx_seq_one_letter_code
_entity_poly.pdbx_strand_id
1 'polypeptide(L)'
;MYSNTPSTADGTRADRNSPVGTWKSVDDETGKLVSIMQIIENNGELQAKMLKVLQSDDGPHPICSKCSGPRMNQLVEGMTIMWGVRQDHDLWDGGSIIDPHNGKAYKVKLWTIEDGTKLMVHGYTGFSLNGRTQMWLRQN
;
A
#
# COMPACT_ATOMS: atom_id res chain seq x y z
N MET A 1 22.27 -45.47 14.09
CA MET A 1 21.91 -44.32 14.94
C MET A 1 22.65 -43.11 14.39
N TYR A 2 22.00 -42.28 13.57
CA TYR A 2 22.53 -40.97 13.21
C TYR A 2 21.45 -39.96 13.56
N SER A 3 21.72 -39.25 14.64
CA SER A 3 20.89 -38.16 15.14
C SER A 3 21.03 -36.98 14.18
N ASN A 4 19.93 -36.56 13.56
CA ASN A 4 19.85 -35.25 12.93
C ASN A 4 19.07 -34.34 13.87
N THR A 5 19.79 -33.49 14.59
CA THR A 5 19.21 -32.35 15.29
C THR A 5 19.16 -31.18 14.32
N PRO A 6 18.01 -30.58 14.01
CA PRO A 6 17.99 -29.29 13.35
C PRO A 6 18.28 -28.22 14.40
N SER A 7 19.46 -27.61 14.30
CA SER A 7 19.72 -26.28 14.82
C SER A 7 19.33 -25.28 13.74
N THR A 8 18.33 -24.45 13.99
CA THR A 8 18.35 -23.07 13.48
C THR A 8 17.50 -22.19 14.37
N ALA A 9 18.16 -21.19 14.94
CA ALA A 9 17.54 -20.02 15.53
C ALA A 9 16.59 -19.38 14.52
N ASP A 10 15.33 -19.26 14.92
CA ASP A 10 14.28 -18.60 14.16
C ASP A 10 14.42 -17.08 14.37
N GLY A 11 15.37 -16.49 13.65
CA GLY A 11 15.42 -15.05 13.46
C GLY A 11 14.40 -14.69 12.40
N THR A 12 13.29 -14.07 12.81
CA THR A 12 12.23 -13.56 11.92
C THR A 12 12.84 -12.70 10.82
N ARG A 13 13.11 -13.31 9.66
CA ARG A 13 13.37 -12.57 8.43
C ARG A 13 12.03 -11.96 8.07
N ALA A 14 11.89 -10.64 8.19
CA ALA A 14 10.74 -9.94 7.62
C ALA A 14 10.55 -10.51 6.22
N ASP A 15 9.36 -11.09 5.97
CA ASP A 15 9.10 -11.73 4.69
C ASP A 15 9.29 -10.66 3.62
N ARG A 16 10.32 -10.83 2.79
CA ARG A 16 10.66 -9.85 1.74
C ARG A 16 9.48 -9.67 0.78
N ASN A 17 8.61 -10.67 0.69
CA ASN A 17 7.42 -10.65 -0.14
C ASN A 17 6.19 -10.05 0.57
N SER A 18 6.32 -9.61 1.82
CA SER A 18 5.26 -8.92 2.54
C SER A 18 5.10 -7.47 2.06
N PRO A 19 3.88 -6.98 1.81
CA PRO A 19 3.62 -5.56 1.57
C PRO A 19 3.90 -4.66 2.78
N VAL A 20 4.07 -5.21 3.98
CA VAL A 20 4.37 -4.42 5.19
C VAL A 20 5.68 -3.65 5.02
N GLY A 21 5.65 -2.36 5.34
CA GLY A 21 6.82 -1.47 5.22
C GLY A 21 6.46 -0.06 4.74
N THR A 22 7.49 0.73 4.47
CA THR A 22 7.36 2.09 3.94
C THR A 22 7.62 2.08 2.44
N TRP A 23 6.82 2.84 1.69
CA TRP A 23 6.79 2.82 0.24
C TRP A 23 6.71 4.22 -0.34
N LYS A 24 7.36 4.44 -1.47
CA LYS A 24 7.25 5.66 -2.29
C LYS A 24 6.41 5.37 -3.51
N SER A 25 5.35 6.13 -3.75
CA SER A 25 4.56 6.02 -4.98
C SER A 25 5.24 6.77 -6.12
N VAL A 26 5.02 6.28 -7.33
CA VAL A 26 5.51 6.86 -8.58
C VAL A 26 4.29 7.25 -9.42
N ASP A 27 4.29 8.48 -9.93
CA ASP A 27 3.37 8.92 -10.96
C ASP A 27 3.71 8.19 -12.27
N ASP A 28 2.76 7.46 -12.84
CA ASP A 28 2.97 6.62 -14.02
C ASP A 28 3.14 7.42 -15.32
N GLU A 29 2.61 8.66 -15.37
CA GLU A 29 2.74 9.55 -16.52
C GLU A 29 4.09 10.29 -16.54
N THR A 30 4.56 10.75 -15.37
CA THR A 30 5.74 11.63 -15.25
C THR A 30 6.98 10.92 -14.67
N GLY A 31 6.81 9.74 -14.08
CA GLY A 31 7.89 9.00 -13.40
C GLY A 31 8.36 9.62 -12.08
N LYS A 32 7.67 10.65 -11.59
CA LYS A 32 8.06 11.38 -10.39
C LYS A 32 7.56 10.72 -9.12
N LEU A 33 8.29 10.91 -8.01
CA LEU A 33 7.83 10.47 -6.69
C LEU A 33 6.74 11.39 -6.16
N VAL A 34 5.59 10.82 -5.77
CA VAL A 34 4.39 11.59 -5.40
C VAL A 34 4.12 11.57 -3.91
N SER A 35 4.30 10.43 -3.25
CA SER A 35 4.00 10.29 -1.83
C SER A 35 4.82 9.20 -1.15
N ILE A 36 4.84 9.25 0.18
CA ILE A 36 5.40 8.22 1.05
C ILE A 36 4.27 7.67 1.92
N MET A 37 4.10 6.35 1.95
CA MET A 37 3.10 5.67 2.78
C MET A 37 3.70 4.53 3.58
N GLN A 38 3.08 4.24 4.72
CA GLN A 38 3.41 3.09 5.55
C GLN A 38 2.27 2.09 5.49
N ILE A 39 2.59 0.84 5.18
CA ILE A 39 1.70 -0.30 5.30
C ILE A 39 2.05 -1.04 6.60
N ILE A 40 1.06 -1.24 7.45
CA ILE A 40 1.16 -2.07 8.65
C ILE A 40 0.16 -3.21 8.57
N GLU A 41 0.47 -4.30 9.27
CA GLU A 41 -0.44 -5.44 9.44
C GLU A 41 -0.92 -5.50 10.89
N ASN A 42 -2.23 -5.67 11.08
CA ASN A 42 -2.83 -5.94 12.38
C ASN A 42 -3.81 -7.12 12.23
N ASN A 43 -3.54 -8.23 12.92
CA ASN A 43 -4.40 -9.42 12.91
C ASN A 43 -4.73 -9.93 11.49
N GLY A 44 -3.72 -10.02 10.62
CA GLY A 44 -3.87 -10.50 9.25
C GLY A 44 -4.51 -9.49 8.28
N GLU A 45 -4.71 -8.25 8.71
CA GLU A 45 -5.28 -7.18 7.88
C GLU A 45 -4.28 -6.04 7.67
N LEU A 46 -4.06 -5.67 6.42
CA LEU A 46 -3.23 -4.53 6.07
C LEU A 46 -4.01 -3.23 6.10
N GLN A 47 -3.34 -2.20 6.59
CA GLN A 47 -3.76 -0.81 6.49
C GLN A 47 -2.59 0.03 5.98
N ALA A 48 -2.87 1.02 5.13
CA ALA A 48 -1.87 2.01 4.71
C ALA A 48 -2.23 3.41 5.21
N LYS A 49 -1.22 4.11 5.72
CA LYS A 49 -1.31 5.50 6.14
C LYS A 49 -0.38 6.35 5.26
N MET A 50 -0.89 7.50 4.81
CA MET A 50 -0.07 8.48 4.13
C MET A 50 0.87 9.15 5.13
N LEU A 51 2.19 9.01 4.94
CA LEU A 51 3.17 9.67 5.80
C LEU A 51 3.51 11.07 5.30
N LYS A 52 3.65 11.21 3.97
CA LYS A 52 4.06 12.48 3.36
C LYS A 52 3.52 12.61 1.93
N VAL A 53 3.10 13.82 1.58
CA VAL A 53 2.84 14.20 0.19
C VAL A 53 4.07 14.94 -0.34
N LEU A 54 4.64 14.44 -1.44
CA LEU A 54 5.83 15.03 -2.07
C LEU A 54 5.45 15.99 -3.20
N GLN A 55 4.37 15.69 -3.92
CA GLN A 55 3.85 16.49 -5.03
C GLN A 55 2.33 16.53 -4.97
N SER A 56 1.76 17.74 -5.09
CA SER A 56 0.32 17.97 -5.14
C SER A 56 0.03 19.34 -5.74
N ASP A 57 -1.01 19.42 -6.56
CA ASP A 57 -1.54 20.68 -7.10
C ASP A 57 -2.32 21.48 -6.05
N ASP A 58 -2.72 20.83 -4.94
CA ASP A 58 -3.49 21.42 -3.84
C ASP A 58 -2.58 22.00 -2.73
N GLY A 59 -1.28 22.14 -3.00
CA GLY A 59 -0.28 22.71 -2.09
C GLY A 59 0.47 21.68 -1.21
N PRO A 60 1.32 22.14 -0.27
CA PRO A 60 2.24 21.26 0.47
C PRO A 60 1.56 20.35 1.51
N HIS A 61 0.37 20.73 1.99
CA HIS A 61 -0.40 19.97 2.98
C HIS A 61 -1.86 19.86 2.51
N PRO A 62 -2.12 19.07 1.47
CA PRO A 62 -3.44 19.00 0.86
C PRO A 62 -4.45 18.35 1.83
N ILE A 63 -5.69 18.80 1.74
CA ILE A 63 -6.85 18.16 2.39
C ILE A 63 -7.65 17.38 1.35
N CYS A 64 -8.30 16.28 1.74
CA CYS A 64 -9.19 15.57 0.83
C CYS A 64 -10.59 16.21 0.80
N SER A 65 -10.75 17.30 0.05
CA SER A 65 -12.01 18.02 -0.11
C SER A 65 -13.07 17.28 -0.93
N LYS A 66 -12.65 16.26 -1.71
CA LYS A 66 -13.55 15.42 -2.52
C LYS A 66 -13.91 14.09 -1.82
N CYS A 67 -13.26 13.77 -0.71
CA CYS A 67 -13.56 12.57 0.06
C CYS A 67 -14.95 12.65 0.69
N SER A 68 -15.45 11.52 1.18
CA SER A 68 -16.69 11.44 1.93
C SER A 68 -16.48 10.81 3.31
N GLY A 69 -17.48 10.98 4.18
CA GLY A 69 -17.49 10.41 5.53
C GLY A 69 -16.29 10.90 6.37
N PRO A 70 -15.61 10.02 7.13
CA PRO A 70 -14.57 10.41 8.07
C PRO A 70 -13.30 10.98 7.41
N ARG A 71 -13.18 10.86 6.09
CA ARG A 71 -12.02 11.33 5.31
C ARG A 71 -12.26 12.69 4.65
N MET A 72 -13.49 13.20 4.68
CA MET A 72 -13.82 14.51 4.13
C MET A 72 -13.10 15.62 4.89
N ASN A 73 -12.44 16.52 4.16
CA ASN A 73 -11.65 17.63 4.70
C ASN A 73 -10.54 17.23 5.68
N GLN A 74 -10.14 15.95 5.68
CA GLN A 74 -9.00 15.49 6.46
C GLN A 74 -7.71 15.89 5.74
N LEU A 75 -6.67 16.26 6.50
CA LEU A 75 -5.31 16.33 5.97
C LEU A 75 -4.92 14.99 5.35
N VAL A 76 -4.42 15.03 4.12
CA VAL A 76 -4.01 13.82 3.40
C VAL A 76 -2.84 13.17 4.13
N GLU A 77 -1.89 13.96 4.65
CA GLU A 77 -0.86 13.47 5.56
C GLU A 77 -1.48 12.98 6.87
N GLY A 78 -1.20 11.73 7.21
CA GLY A 78 -1.79 11.04 8.35
C GLY A 78 -3.14 10.35 8.06
N MET A 79 -3.70 10.48 6.87
CA MET A 79 -4.92 9.79 6.50
C MET A 79 -4.67 8.29 6.23
N THR A 80 -5.57 7.43 6.73
CA THR A 80 -5.62 6.02 6.31
C THR A 80 -6.20 5.93 4.91
N ILE A 81 -5.36 5.59 3.95
CA ILE A 81 -5.69 5.53 2.52
C ILE A 81 -6.03 4.11 2.04
N MET A 82 -5.63 3.07 2.77
CA MET A 82 -5.94 1.68 2.44
C MET A 82 -6.33 0.89 3.69
N TRP A 83 -7.30 -0.02 3.58
CA TRP A 83 -7.81 -0.82 4.70
C TRP A 83 -8.43 -2.14 4.23
N GLY A 84 -8.58 -3.10 5.14
CA GLY A 84 -9.34 -4.33 4.89
C GLY A 84 -8.64 -5.35 3.98
N VAL A 85 -7.38 -5.13 3.60
CA VAL A 85 -6.68 -6.03 2.67
C VAL A 85 -6.15 -7.23 3.46
N ARG A 86 -6.39 -8.44 2.96
CA ARG A 86 -5.94 -9.69 3.60
C ARG A 86 -5.17 -10.55 2.61
N GLN A 87 -4.32 -11.42 3.13
CA GLN A 87 -3.59 -12.37 2.31
C GLN A 87 -4.57 -13.35 1.66
N ASP A 88 -4.39 -13.55 0.35
CA ASP A 88 -5.11 -14.51 -0.48
C ASP A 88 -4.10 -15.22 -1.38
N HIS A 89 -3.69 -16.43 -0.96
CA HIS A 89 -2.59 -17.19 -1.57
C HIS A 89 -1.29 -16.36 -1.63
N ASP A 90 -0.79 -16.10 -2.85
CA ASP A 90 0.44 -15.33 -3.10
C ASP A 90 0.19 -13.81 -3.24
N LEU A 91 -1.07 -13.38 -3.10
CA LEU A 91 -1.51 -12.00 -3.30
C LEU A 91 -2.16 -11.46 -2.02
N TRP A 92 -2.46 -10.16 -2.01
CA TRP A 92 -3.27 -9.51 -0.99
C TRP A 92 -4.46 -8.84 -1.64
N ASP A 93 -5.69 -9.11 -1.20
CA ASP A 93 -6.93 -8.66 -1.86
C ASP A 93 -8.04 -8.38 -0.82
N GLY A 94 -9.25 -8.08 -1.31
CA GLY A 94 -10.47 -7.95 -0.52
C GLY A 94 -10.67 -6.60 0.17
N GLY A 95 -9.62 -5.76 0.20
CA GLY A 95 -9.67 -4.45 0.83
C GLY A 95 -10.06 -3.32 -0.10
N SER A 96 -9.85 -2.09 0.38
CA SER A 96 -10.12 -0.86 -0.35
C SER A 96 -8.98 0.13 -0.23
N ILE A 97 -8.81 0.96 -1.27
CA ILE A 97 -7.90 2.10 -1.31
C ILE A 97 -8.67 3.34 -1.77
N ILE A 98 -8.42 4.49 -1.17
CA ILE A 98 -9.00 5.78 -1.61
C ILE A 98 -7.93 6.60 -2.32
N ASP A 99 -8.32 7.21 -3.43
CA ASP A 99 -7.54 8.25 -4.10
C ASP A 99 -7.95 9.63 -3.56
N PRO A 100 -7.09 10.33 -2.81
CA PRO A 100 -7.42 11.65 -2.26
C PRO A 100 -7.68 12.72 -3.34
N HIS A 101 -7.12 12.57 -4.54
CA HIS A 101 -7.25 13.56 -5.60
C HIS A 101 -8.65 13.58 -6.22
N ASN A 102 -9.35 12.45 -6.25
CA ASN A 102 -10.73 12.35 -6.76
C ASN A 102 -11.77 11.95 -5.69
N GLY A 103 -11.33 11.60 -4.48
CA GLY A 103 -12.18 11.24 -3.35
C GLY A 103 -12.84 9.86 -3.46
N LYS A 104 -12.51 9.06 -4.47
CA LYS A 104 -13.14 7.77 -4.74
C LYS A 104 -12.38 6.63 -4.10
N ALA A 105 -13.12 5.70 -3.51
CA ALA A 105 -12.60 4.44 -3.03
C ALA A 105 -12.72 3.35 -4.10
N TYR A 106 -11.68 2.53 -4.21
CA TYR A 106 -11.55 1.42 -5.15
C TYR A 106 -11.28 0.14 -4.37
N LYS A 107 -11.65 -1.01 -4.93
CA LYS A 107 -11.11 -2.29 -4.45
C LYS A 107 -9.62 -2.34 -4.76
N VAL A 108 -8.84 -3.02 -3.94
CA VAL A 108 -7.38 -3.06 -4.10
C VAL A 108 -6.81 -4.46 -3.99
N LYS A 109 -5.86 -4.75 -4.88
CA LYS A 109 -5.01 -5.94 -4.86
C LYS A 109 -3.55 -5.54 -4.83
N LEU A 110 -2.73 -6.24 -4.04
CA LEU A 110 -1.31 -5.97 -3.87
C LEU A 110 -0.48 -7.23 -4.13
N TRP A 111 0.70 -7.04 -4.71
CA TRP A 111 1.74 -8.08 -4.79
C TRP A 111 3.11 -7.45 -4.91
N THR A 112 4.10 -8.08 -4.27
CA THR A 112 5.49 -7.66 -4.39
C THR A 112 6.14 -8.27 -5.62
N ILE A 113 7.07 -7.55 -6.23
CA ILE A 113 7.95 -8.04 -7.29
C ILE A 113 9.40 -7.67 -6.97
N GLU A 114 10.34 -8.16 -7.78
CA GLU A 114 11.78 -7.85 -7.65
C GLU A 114 12.29 -8.06 -6.22
N ASP A 115 12.08 -9.27 -5.70
CA ASP A 115 12.47 -9.71 -4.35
C ASP A 115 12.02 -8.76 -3.23
N GLY A 116 10.84 -8.15 -3.41
CA GLY A 116 10.22 -7.29 -2.41
C GLY A 116 10.56 -5.82 -2.53
N THR A 117 11.42 -5.43 -3.47
CA THR A 117 11.84 -4.03 -3.63
C THR A 117 10.76 -3.15 -4.27
N LYS A 118 9.77 -3.76 -4.93
CA LYS A 118 8.63 -3.08 -5.55
C LYS A 118 7.32 -3.71 -5.10
N LEU A 119 6.33 -2.86 -4.90
CA LEU A 119 4.95 -3.25 -4.63
C LEU A 119 4.08 -2.79 -5.79
N MET A 120 3.35 -3.73 -6.37
CA MET A 120 2.32 -3.42 -7.35
C MET A 120 1.00 -3.21 -6.59
N VAL A 121 0.37 -2.07 -6.82
CA VAL A 121 -0.88 -1.65 -6.19
C VAL A 121 -1.92 -1.46 -7.28
N HIS A 122 -2.87 -2.40 -7.35
CA HIS A 122 -3.90 -2.41 -8.37
C HIS A 122 -5.25 -1.99 -7.79
N GLY A 123 -5.72 -0.79 -8.16
CA GLY A 123 -7.02 -0.26 -7.79
C GLY A 123 -8.04 -0.47 -8.92
N TYR A 124 -9.24 -0.96 -8.59
CA TYR A 124 -10.26 -1.28 -9.60
C TYR A 124 -11.69 -1.00 -9.14
N THR A 125 -12.59 -0.87 -10.13
CA THR A 125 -14.05 -0.75 -9.92
C THR A 125 -14.79 -1.98 -10.43
N GLY A 126 -15.65 -2.57 -9.62
CA GLY A 126 -16.37 -3.79 -9.99
C GLY A 126 -15.45 -5.01 -10.09
N PHE A 127 -15.07 -5.36 -11.33
CA PHE A 127 -14.17 -6.47 -11.67
C PHE A 127 -12.71 -5.99 -11.79
N SER A 128 -11.75 -6.83 -11.41
CA SER A 128 -10.31 -6.48 -11.39
C SER A 128 -9.71 -6.17 -12.77
N LEU A 129 -10.37 -6.50 -13.87
CA LEU A 129 -9.88 -6.12 -15.21
C LEU A 129 -10.07 -4.62 -15.51
N ASN A 130 -10.99 -3.96 -14.78
CA ASN A 130 -11.32 -2.55 -14.96
C ASN A 130 -10.67 -1.71 -13.86
N GLY A 131 -9.34 -1.59 -13.93
CA GLY A 131 -8.53 -0.92 -12.93
C GLY A 131 -7.24 -0.32 -13.49
N ARG A 132 -6.45 0.25 -12.58
CA ARG A 132 -5.11 0.78 -12.85
C ARG A 132 -4.13 0.19 -11.84
N THR A 133 -2.91 -0.07 -12.30
CA THR A 133 -1.82 -0.57 -11.45
C THR A 133 -0.76 0.50 -11.32
N GLN A 134 -0.42 0.84 -10.08
CA GLN A 134 0.73 1.68 -9.77
C GLN A 134 1.87 0.84 -9.19
N MET A 135 3.09 1.25 -9.46
CA MET A 135 4.28 0.67 -8.85
C MET A 135 4.76 1.58 -7.72
N TRP A 136 4.94 1.02 -6.54
CA TRP A 136 5.57 1.70 -5.41
C TRP A 136 6.94 1.10 -5.13
N LEU A 137 7.90 1.94 -4.77
CA LEU A 137 9.27 1.58 -4.47
C LEU A 137 9.44 1.45 -2.97
N ARG A 138 10.05 0.36 -2.49
CA ARG A 138 10.30 0.20 -1.06
C ARG A 138 11.27 1.27 -0.57
N GLN A 139 10.97 1.86 0.57
CA GLN A 139 11.83 2.81 1.25
C GLN A 139 12.61 2.08 2.35
N ASN A 140 13.92 1.97 2.14
CA ASN A 140 14.88 1.47 3.11
C ASN A 140 15.22 2.53 4.16
#